data_AF-A0A1F9B081-F1
#
_entry.id   AF-A0A1F9B081-F1
#
_cell.length_a   1.000
_cell.length_b   1.000
_cell.length_c   1.000
_cell.angle_alpha   90.00
_cell.angle_beta   90.00
_cell.angle_gamma   90.00
#
_symmetry.space_group_name_H-M   'P 1'
#
loop_
_entity.id
_entity.type
_entity.pdbx_description
1 polymer ?
#
loop_
_entity_poly.entity_id
_entity_poly.type
_entity_poly.pdbx_seq_one_letter_code
_entity_poly.pdbx_strand_id
1 'polypeptide(L)'
;MENQGLSIAEISKKLKIPKHTLRFWEKEFIGTIVPLRTQGGQRRYTAEHVAVIEMIKKLRDRGLGLSQIKRELTNGAKEGQGSTNKIDLLATRVAEAVKTEVYNFLIVEERNK
;
A
#
# COMPACT_ATOMS: atom_id res chain seq x y z
N MET A 1 7.70 -17.39 -15.28
CA MET A 1 6.30 -17.27 -15.72
C MET A 1 5.81 -15.91 -15.25
N GLU A 2 5.67 -14.95 -16.17
CA GLU A 2 5.17 -13.62 -15.83
C GLU A 2 3.75 -13.75 -15.29
N ASN A 3 3.56 -13.45 -14.01
CA ASN A 3 2.25 -13.37 -13.42
C ASN A 3 1.60 -12.05 -13.88
N GLN A 4 1.19 -12.00 -15.15
CA GLN A 4 0.49 -10.86 -15.73
C GLN A 4 -0.85 -10.72 -15.01
N GLY A 5 -0.88 -9.87 -13.98
CA GLY A 5 -2.04 -9.71 -13.10
C GLY A 5 -3.38 -9.56 -13.83
N LEU A 6 -4.48 -9.84 -13.16
CA LEU A 6 -5.80 -9.85 -13.79
C LEU A 6 -6.15 -8.48 -14.38
N SER A 7 -6.90 -8.45 -15.47
CA SER A 7 -7.51 -7.23 -16.01
C SER A 7 -8.74 -6.81 -15.19
N ILE A 8 -9.15 -5.55 -15.37
CA ILE A 8 -10.39 -5.05 -14.73
C ILE A 8 -11.64 -5.83 -15.17
N ALA A 9 -11.63 -6.38 -16.39
CA ALA A 9 -12.75 -7.17 -16.89
C ALA A 9 -12.82 -8.54 -16.21
N GLU A 10 -11.68 -9.20 -16.01
CA GLU A 10 -11.60 -10.48 -15.32
C GLU A 10 -12.03 -10.35 -13.86
N ILE A 11 -11.56 -9.32 -13.15
CA ILE A 11 -11.97 -9.07 -11.76
C ILE A 11 -13.46 -8.73 -11.68
N SER A 12 -13.94 -7.89 -12.60
CA SER A 12 -15.36 -7.54 -12.66
C SER A 12 -16.24 -8.79 -12.81
N LYS A 13 -15.86 -9.72 -13.69
CA LYS A 13 -16.56 -11.00 -13.88
C LYS A 13 -16.41 -11.91 -12.66
N LYS A 14 -15.19 -12.09 -12.16
CA LYS A 14 -14.85 -12.98 -11.04
C LYS A 14 -15.58 -12.58 -9.76
N LEU A 15 -15.55 -11.29 -9.42
CA LEU A 15 -16.10 -10.77 -8.18
C LEU A 15 -17.51 -10.22 -8.33
N LYS A 16 -18.09 -10.23 -9.54
CA LYS A 16 -19.39 -9.63 -9.85
C LYS A 16 -19.49 -8.17 -9.36
N ILE A 17 -18.43 -7.40 -9.60
CA ILE A 17 -18.35 -5.97 -9.29
C ILE A 17 -18.32 -5.20 -10.61
N PRO A 18 -19.15 -4.16 -10.82
CA PRO A 18 -19.08 -3.38 -12.04
C PRO A 18 -17.70 -2.72 -12.24
N LYS A 19 -17.22 -2.67 -13.49
CA LYS A 19 -15.92 -2.05 -13.83
C LYS A 19 -15.82 -0.59 -13.34
N HIS A 20 -16.92 0.17 -13.38
CA HIS A 20 -16.93 1.56 -12.91
C HIS A 20 -16.75 1.64 -11.38
N THR A 21 -17.32 0.70 -10.63
CA THR A 21 -17.13 0.60 -9.17
C THR A 21 -15.69 0.27 -8.81
N LEU A 22 -15.03 -0.64 -9.55
CA LEU A 22 -13.61 -0.93 -9.36
C LEU A 22 -12.74 0.33 -9.58
N ARG A 23 -13.00 1.08 -10.65
CA ARG A 23 -12.31 2.36 -10.93
C ARG A 23 -12.58 3.42 -9.86
N PHE A 24 -13.79 3.43 -9.31
CA PHE A 24 -14.14 4.31 -8.21
C PHE A 24 -13.36 3.93 -6.94
N TRP A 25 -13.32 2.64 -6.59
CA TRP A 25 -12.55 2.17 -5.44
C TRP A 25 -11.05 2.41 -5.58
N GLU A 26 -10.46 2.34 -6.78
CA GLU A 26 -9.06 2.78 -6.99
C GLU A 26 -8.83 4.23 -6.53
N LYS A 27 -9.78 5.13 -6.79
CA LYS A 27 -9.70 6.54 -6.39
C LYS A 27 -9.96 6.74 -4.90
N GLU A 28 -10.85 5.95 -4.32
CA GLU A 28 -11.18 6.05 -2.90
C GLU A 28 -10.10 5.43 -2.01
N PHE A 29 -9.47 4.35 -2.46
CA PHE A 29 -8.44 3.58 -1.73
C PHE A 29 -7.04 3.78 -2.34
N ILE A 30 -6.67 5.05 -2.59
CA ILE A 30 -5.33 5.44 -3.06
C ILE A 30 -4.27 4.89 -2.10
N GLY A 31 -3.23 4.28 -2.67
CA GLY A 31 -2.15 3.62 -1.93
C GLY A 31 -2.48 2.19 -1.48
N THR A 32 -3.75 1.77 -1.48
CA THR A 32 -4.15 0.39 -1.15
C THR A 32 -4.47 -0.44 -2.40
N ILE A 33 -5.17 0.14 -3.38
CA ILE A 33 -5.45 -0.52 -4.68
C ILE A 33 -4.74 0.29 -5.78
N VAL A 34 -3.50 -0.07 -6.06
CA VAL A 34 -2.69 0.61 -7.08
C VAL A 34 -2.38 -0.39 -8.21
N PRO A 35 -3.26 -0.53 -9.22
CA PRO A 35 -3.03 -1.51 -10.28
C PRO A 35 -1.77 -1.18 -11.06
N LEU A 36 -1.01 -2.24 -11.38
CA LEU A 36 0.10 -2.17 -12.31
C LEU A 36 -0.43 -1.75 -13.69
N ARG A 37 0.46 -1.20 -14.51
CA ARG A 37 0.15 -0.77 -15.88
C ARG A 37 1.03 -1.52 -16.85
N THR A 38 0.41 -2.09 -17.89
CA THR A 38 1.16 -2.59 -19.06
C THR A 38 1.80 -1.41 -19.82
N GLN A 39 2.72 -1.69 -20.74
CA GLN A 39 3.26 -0.67 -21.67
C GLN A 39 2.14 0.11 -22.40
N GLY A 40 1.06 -0.55 -22.81
CA GLY A 40 -0.13 0.09 -23.41
C GLY A 40 -1.10 0.78 -22.43
N GLY A 41 -0.71 1.00 -21.17
CA GLY A 41 -1.52 1.73 -20.18
C GLY A 41 -2.70 0.96 -19.54
N GLN A 42 -2.87 -0.32 -19.87
CA GLN A 42 -3.94 -1.16 -19.33
C GLN A 42 -3.65 -1.59 -17.89
N ARG A 43 -4.71 -1.62 -17.06
CA ARG A 43 -4.62 -2.03 -15.65
C ARG A 43 -4.39 -3.53 -15.51
N ARG A 44 -3.53 -3.91 -14.57
CA ARG A 44 -3.26 -5.29 -14.14
C ARG A 44 -3.25 -5.34 -12.62
N TYR A 45 -4.02 -6.24 -12.02
CA TYR A 45 -4.15 -6.37 -10.58
C TYR A 45 -3.51 -7.66 -10.12
N THR A 46 -2.64 -7.56 -9.11
CA THR A 46 -1.99 -8.72 -8.48
C THR A 46 -2.98 -9.49 -7.62
N ALA A 47 -2.58 -10.66 -7.12
CA ALA A 47 -3.38 -11.42 -6.16
C ALA A 47 -3.69 -10.59 -4.89
N GLU A 48 -2.75 -9.77 -4.43
CA GLU A 48 -2.91 -8.89 -3.26
C GLU A 48 -4.00 -7.83 -3.51
N HIS A 49 -3.98 -7.18 -4.68
CA HIS A 49 -5.05 -6.25 -5.06
C HIS A 49 -6.42 -6.92 -5.05
N VAL A 50 -6.51 -8.16 -5.57
CA VAL A 50 -7.76 -8.92 -5.61
C VAL A 50 -8.25 -9.24 -4.20
N ALA A 51 -7.35 -9.65 -3.29
CA ALA A 51 -7.70 -9.93 -1.90
C ALA A 51 -8.26 -8.68 -1.18
N VAL A 52 -7.65 -7.52 -1.39
CA VAL A 52 -8.14 -6.24 -0.85
C VAL A 52 -9.52 -5.90 -1.41
N ILE A 53 -9.72 -6.04 -2.73
CA ILE A 53 -11.01 -5.77 -3.39
C ILE A 53 -12.10 -6.71 -2.86
N GLU A 54 -11.79 -7.99 -2.66
CA GLU A 54 -12.70 -8.96 -2.05
C GLU A 54 -13.09 -8.57 -0.62
N MET A 55 -12.14 -8.08 0.18
CA MET A 55 -12.40 -7.60 1.53
C MET A 55 -13.30 -6.36 1.55
N ILE A 56 -13.01 -5.38 0.69
CA ILE A 56 -13.86 -4.18 0.54
C ILE A 56 -15.27 -4.59 0.14
N LYS A 57 -15.42 -5.52 -0.81
CA LYS A 57 -16.73 -6.07 -1.19
C LYS A 57 -17.46 -6.68 0.00
N LYS A 58 -16.82 -7.58 0.76
CA LYS A 58 -17.44 -8.21 1.95
C LYS A 58 -17.87 -7.18 3.01
N LEU A 59 -17.11 -6.11 3.19
CA LEU A 59 -17.47 -5.03 4.12
C LEU A 59 -18.64 -4.17 3.58
N ARG A 60 -18.65 -3.90 2.27
CA ARG A 60 -19.77 -3.20 1.61
C ARG A 60 -21.07 -4.00 1.67
N ASP A 61 -20.99 -5.32 1.45
CA ASP A 61 -22.14 -6.23 1.52
C ASP A 61 -22.71 -6.30 2.95
N ARG A 62 -21.91 -5.98 3.97
CA ARG A 62 -22.35 -5.81 5.38
C ARG A 62 -22.91 -4.42 5.71
N GLY A 63 -23.01 -3.52 4.72
CA GLY A 63 -23.58 -2.18 4.88
C GLY A 63 -22.59 -1.09 5.31
N LEU A 64 -21.29 -1.36 5.36
CA LEU A 64 -20.32 -0.34 5.78
C LEU A 64 -20.11 0.72 4.69
N GLY A 65 -19.96 1.98 5.14
CA GLY A 65 -19.52 3.09 4.29
C GLY A 65 -18.04 2.99 3.95
N LEU A 66 -17.62 3.54 2.80
CA LEU A 66 -16.22 3.48 2.35
C LEU A 66 -15.24 4.12 3.35
N SER A 67 -15.65 5.18 4.04
CA SER A 67 -14.85 5.81 5.11
C SER A 67 -14.62 4.87 6.30
N GLN A 68 -15.63 4.08 6.69
CA GLN A 68 -15.48 3.08 7.74
C GLN A 68 -14.55 1.96 7.28
N ILE A 69 -14.73 1.47 6.05
CA ILE A 69 -13.88 0.44 5.45
C ILE A 69 -12.42 0.88 5.39
N LYS A 70 -12.14 2.12 5.00
CA LYS A 70 -10.77 2.66 4.99
C LYS A 70 -10.14 2.61 6.38
N ARG A 71 -10.89 2.94 7.43
CA ARG A 71 -10.40 2.84 8.82
C ARG A 71 -10.13 1.39 9.23
N GLU A 72 -11.03 0.47 8.92
CA GLU A 72 -10.85 -0.97 9.21
C GLU A 72 -9.58 -1.53 8.55
N LEU A 73 -9.35 -1.19 7.27
CA LEU A 73 -8.15 -1.63 6.55
C LEU A 73 -6.86 -1.08 7.17
N THR A 74 -6.87 0.17 7.64
CA THR A 74 -5.71 0.78 8.31
C THR A 74 -5.48 0.19 9.71
N ASN A 75 -6.54 -0.11 10.45
CA ASN A 75 -6.44 -0.64 11.82
C ASN A 75 -6.04 -2.12 11.84
N GLY A 76 -6.59 -2.94 10.94
CA GLY A 76 -6.15 -4.33 10.79
C GLY A 76 -4.67 -4.43 10.36
N ALA A 77 -4.18 -3.45 9.59
CA ALA A 77 -2.77 -3.34 9.25
C ALA A 77 -1.88 -2.92 10.44
N LYS A 78 -2.43 -2.45 11.57
CA LYS A 78 -1.70 -2.17 12.82
C LYS A 78 -1.74 -3.34 13.79
N GLU A 79 -2.84 -4.11 13.82
CA GLU A 79 -2.97 -5.30 14.67
C GLU A 79 -2.13 -6.48 14.14
N GLY A 80 -1.84 -6.53 12.83
CA GLY A 80 -0.90 -7.49 12.22
C GLY A 80 0.59 -7.13 12.33
N GLN A 81 0.95 -6.03 13.02
CA GLN A 81 2.33 -5.56 13.16
C GLN A 81 3.13 -6.25 14.26
N GLY A 82 2.97 -7.58 14.36
CA GLY A 82 4.01 -8.45 14.93
C GLY A 82 5.19 -8.67 13.96
N SER A 83 5.19 -8.06 12.76
CA SER A 83 6.18 -8.32 11.70
C SER A 83 6.68 -7.07 10.95
N THR A 84 6.55 -5.86 11.50
CA THR A 84 7.11 -4.61 10.94
C THR A 84 8.50 -4.27 11.51
N ASN A 85 9.38 -5.25 11.71
CA ASN A 85 10.72 -4.98 12.26
C ASN A 85 11.78 -4.55 11.23
N LYS A 86 11.50 -4.47 9.92
CA LYS A 86 12.53 -4.14 8.91
C LYS A 86 12.54 -2.66 8.50
N ILE A 87 11.38 -2.06 8.24
CA ILE A 87 11.32 -0.64 7.86
C ILE A 87 11.69 0.23 9.06
N ASP A 88 11.19 -0.08 10.25
CA ASP A 88 11.53 0.64 11.47
C ASP A 88 13.02 0.50 11.80
N LEU A 89 13.59 -0.71 11.66
CA LEU A 89 15.03 -0.93 11.84
C LEU A 89 15.89 -0.16 10.84
N LEU A 90 15.47 -0.09 9.56
CA LEU A 90 16.17 0.71 8.56
C LEU A 90 16.05 2.20 8.85
N ALA A 91 14.87 2.68 9.26
CA ALA A 91 14.66 4.07 9.64
C ALA A 91 15.52 4.45 10.85
N THR A 92 15.59 3.59 11.88
CA THR A 92 16.46 3.78 13.04
C THR A 92 17.94 3.84 12.63
N ARG A 93 18.40 2.89 11.79
CA ARG A 93 19.80 2.86 11.33
C ARG A 93 20.18 4.09 10.50
N VAL A 94 19.28 4.56 9.63
CA VAL A 94 19.50 5.78 8.84
C VAL A 94 19.57 6.99 9.76
N ALA A 95 18.68 7.10 10.74
CA ALA A 95 18.69 8.20 11.71
C ALA A 95 19.97 8.23 12.56
N GLU A 96 20.48 7.07 12.97
CA GLU A 96 21.75 6.94 13.69
C GLU A 96 22.94 7.37 12.82
N ALA A 97 23.03 6.88 11.58
CA ALA A 97 24.11 7.23 10.67
C ALA A 97 24.15 8.74 10.37
N VAL A 98 22.99 9.35 10.11
CA VAL A 98 22.88 10.81 9.90
C VAL A 98 23.31 11.57 11.15
N LYS A 99 22.89 11.14 12.35
CA LYS A 99 23.29 11.77 13.60
C LYS A 99 24.81 11.73 13.80
N THR A 100 25.44 10.60 13.49
CA THR A 100 26.90 10.45 13.58
C THR A 100 27.63 11.37 12.62
N GLU A 101 27.22 11.44 11.35
CA GLU A 101 27.87 12.31 10.37
C GLU A 101 27.71 13.80 10.71
N VAL A 102 26.52 14.20 11.16
CA VAL A 102 26.28 15.58 11.62
C VAL A 102 27.15 15.91 12.83
N TYR A 103 27.27 15.00 13.80
CA TYR A 103 28.12 15.20 14.96
C TYR A 103 29.60 15.32 14.57
N ASN A 104 30.09 14.42 13.72
CA ASN A 104 31.47 14.45 13.24
C ASN A 104 31.79 15.75 12.50
N PHE A 105 30.87 16.22 11.64
CA PHE A 105 31.01 17.49 10.93
C PHE A 105 31.13 18.67 11.90
N LEU A 106 30.25 18.75 12.90
CA LEU A 106 30.24 19.85 13.87
C LEU A 106 31.49 19.87 14.76
N ILE A 107 32.03 18.70 15.14
CA ILE A 107 33.23 18.60 15.97
C ILE A 107 34.51 18.90 15.16
N VAL A 108 34.55 18.56 13.87
CA VAL A 108 35.70 18.87 12.99
C VAL A 108 35.81 20.37 12.73
N GLU A 109 34.69 21.09 12.60
CA GLU A 109 34.67 22.55 12.47
C GLU A 109 35.18 23.28 13.72
N GLU A 110 34.95 22.74 14.93
CA GLU A 110 35.44 23.33 16.18
C GLU A 110 36.95 23.11 16.42
N ARG A 111 37.58 22.09 15.82
CA ARG A 111 39.02 21.81 15.95
C ARG A 111 39.91 22.55 14.94
N ASN A 112 39.32 23.14 13.90
CA ASN A 112 40.04 23.87 12.86
C ASN A 112 39.98 25.41 13.03
N LYS A 113 39.52 25.88 14.20
CA LYS A 113 39.66 27.26 14.68
C LYS A 113 40.74 27.32 15.75
#